data_AF-A0A952NF85-F1
#
_entry.id   AF-A0A952NF85-F1
#
_cell.length_a   1.000
_cell.length_b   1.000
_cell.length_c   1.000
_cell.angle_alpha   90.00
_cell.angle_beta   90.00
_cell.angle_gamma   90.00
#
_symmetry.space_group_name_H-M   'P 1'
#
loop_
_entity.id
_entity.type
_entity.pdbx_description
1 polymer ?
#
loop_
_entity_poly.entity_id
_entity_poly.type
_entity_poly.pdbx_seq_one_letter_code
_entity_poly.pdbx_strand_id
1 'polypeptide(L)'
;MKSIQMPWMLVVAVLFSAGCQNTIEKAGRNAGYSAYELVGIEKRDLLKRRVNTARDEQKEATESYQSALDRMKSMYNFDGGRLEKEYRALNSAYEESERKSRDVRLSVHNVETVAGDLFAEWEKEIKDIQTASLRAKSQKTLADTKVRYENLHRTLKAAESRMDPILAKLKDQVLYLKHNLNAKAIASLKGEATTIQNDISSLIAQMQKSIDAADKFIKEMENES
;
A
#
# COMPACT_ATOMS: atom_id res chain seq x y z
N MET A 1 24.84 9.25 70.14
CA MET A 1 24.34 7.88 69.91
C MET A 1 23.81 7.79 68.48
N LYS A 2 24.50 6.99 67.63
CA LYS A 2 24.19 6.46 66.27
C LYS A 2 23.81 7.51 65.20
N SER A 3 24.56 7.86 64.15
CA SER A 3 25.61 7.27 63.31
C SER A 3 25.21 5.99 62.53
N ILE A 4 25.26 6.11 61.18
CA ILE A 4 25.82 5.15 60.19
C ILE A 4 24.84 4.35 59.28
N GLN A 5 25.11 4.52 57.97
CA GLN A 5 24.99 3.62 56.79
C GLN A 5 23.68 3.37 56.03
N MET A 6 23.68 3.84 54.78
CA MET A 6 23.05 3.22 53.60
C MET A 6 23.89 2.00 53.15
N PRO A 7 23.31 0.89 52.69
CA PRO A 7 23.58 0.46 51.30
C PRO A 7 22.45 -0.35 50.58
N TRP A 8 22.57 -0.44 49.24
CA TRP A 8 22.21 -1.50 48.26
C TRP A 8 21.11 -2.54 48.61
N MET A 9 20.21 -3.02 47.74
CA MET A 9 20.23 -3.41 46.31
C MET A 9 18.77 -3.84 46.00
N LEU A 10 18.14 -3.55 44.87
CA LEU A 10 18.17 -4.41 43.68
C LEU A 10 17.47 -3.70 42.52
N VAL A 11 18.23 -3.50 41.45
CA VAL A 11 17.74 -3.24 40.10
C VAL A 11 17.14 -4.55 39.58
N VAL A 12 15.88 -4.53 39.15
CA VAL A 12 15.37 -5.52 38.19
C VAL A 12 14.91 -4.76 36.96
N ALA A 13 15.75 -4.81 35.93
CA ALA A 13 15.38 -4.49 34.58
C ALA A 13 14.41 -5.56 34.07
N VAL A 14 13.20 -5.15 33.67
CA VAL A 14 12.38 -5.91 32.72
C VAL A 14 12.42 -5.14 31.42
N LEU A 15 13.39 -5.50 30.58
CA LEU A 15 13.36 -5.26 29.14
C LEU A 15 12.40 -6.27 28.53
N PHE A 16 11.20 -5.82 28.18
CA PHE A 16 10.30 -6.46 27.22
C PHE A 16 9.94 -5.37 26.20
N SER A 17 10.74 -5.22 25.15
CA SER A 17 10.57 -5.87 23.84
C SER A 17 9.38 -5.33 23.04
N ALA A 18 9.74 -4.51 22.05
CA ALA A 18 9.11 -4.35 20.75
C ALA A 18 7.56 -4.32 20.73
N GLY A 19 6.99 -3.17 21.06
CA GLY A 19 5.61 -2.86 20.75
C GLY A 19 5.37 -1.37 20.86
N CYS A 20 4.95 -0.75 19.76
CA CYS A 20 4.62 0.68 19.61
C CYS A 20 5.79 1.63 19.30
N GLN A 21 6.69 1.24 18.41
CA GLN A 21 7.39 2.17 17.52
C GLN A 21 6.93 1.81 16.10
N ASN A 22 6.09 2.66 15.48
CA ASN A 22 5.91 2.85 14.02
C ASN A 22 4.60 3.55 13.62
N THR A 23 3.74 3.98 14.56
CA THR A 23 2.50 4.71 14.20
C THR A 23 2.69 6.23 14.01
N ILE A 24 3.91 6.77 14.18
CA ILE A 24 4.20 8.20 13.95
C ILE A 24 5.01 8.45 12.65
N GLU A 25 5.67 7.45 12.07
CA GLU A 25 6.41 7.66 10.80
C GLU A 25 5.52 7.67 9.55
N LYS A 26 4.39 6.95 9.53
CA LYS A 26 3.53 6.89 8.32
C LYS A 26 2.69 8.16 8.09
N ALA A 27 2.56 9.04 9.09
CA ALA A 27 1.92 10.36 8.93
C ALA A 27 2.84 11.43 8.29
N GLY A 28 4.13 11.11 8.08
CA GLY A 28 5.14 12.03 7.56
C GLY A 28 5.48 11.90 6.07
N ARG A 29 4.70 11.17 5.25
CA ARG A 29 4.99 11.04 3.80
C ARG A 29 4.48 12.19 2.92
N ASN A 30 3.97 13.25 3.54
CA ASN A 30 3.65 14.52 2.88
C ASN A 30 4.77 15.59 3.03
N ALA A 31 5.98 15.20 3.45
CA ALA A 31 7.11 16.11 3.51
C ALA A 31 7.59 16.50 2.10
N GLY A 32 7.10 17.65 1.65
CA GLY A 32 7.80 18.65 0.84
C GLY A 32 8.49 18.16 -0.42
N TYR A 33 7.74 17.94 -1.50
CA TYR A 33 8.31 18.24 -2.81
C TYR A 33 8.41 19.76 -2.92
N SER A 34 9.56 20.34 -2.58
CA SER A 34 9.87 21.71 -3.00
C SER A 34 10.06 21.63 -4.51
N ALA A 35 9.14 22.20 -5.29
CA ALA A 35 9.20 22.23 -6.74
C ALA A 35 10.41 22.99 -7.32
N TYR A 36 11.35 23.42 -6.46
CA TYR A 36 12.41 24.37 -6.78
C TYR A 36 13.84 23.80 -6.68
N GLU A 37 14.07 22.55 -6.25
CA GLU A 37 15.45 22.09 -5.94
C GLU A 37 15.95 20.87 -6.71
N LEU A 38 15.11 20.05 -7.34
CA LEU A 38 15.58 18.83 -7.99
C LEU A 38 15.89 19.01 -9.48
N VAL A 39 17.06 18.54 -9.93
CA VAL A 39 17.43 18.46 -11.35
C VAL A 39 17.06 17.10 -11.96
N GLY A 40 17.03 16.98 -13.29
CA GLY A 40 16.45 15.82 -14.01
C GLY A 40 16.90 14.42 -13.53
N ILE A 41 18.17 14.24 -13.17
CA ILE A 41 18.68 12.96 -12.61
C ILE A 41 18.06 12.63 -11.25
N GLU A 42 17.86 13.63 -10.39
CA GLU A 42 17.28 13.47 -9.06
C GLU A 42 15.78 13.17 -9.13
N LYS A 43 15.07 13.74 -10.12
CA LYS A 43 13.66 13.41 -10.40
C LYS A 43 13.50 11.99 -10.94
N ARG A 44 14.42 11.52 -11.79
CA ARG A 44 14.45 10.12 -12.23
C ARG A 44 14.65 9.16 -11.05
N ASP A 45 15.58 9.46 -10.16
CA ASP A 45 15.79 8.66 -8.95
C ASP A 45 14.63 8.74 -7.97
N LEU A 46 14.01 9.92 -7.83
CA LEU A 46 12.80 10.08 -7.04
C LEU A 46 11.65 9.23 -7.60
N LEU A 47 11.44 9.20 -8.92
CA LEU A 47 10.42 8.37 -9.55
C LEU A 47 10.63 6.89 -9.21
N LYS A 48 11.86 6.38 -9.32
CA LYS A 48 12.21 5.00 -8.91
C LYS A 48 11.84 4.76 -7.44
N ARG A 49 12.14 5.69 -6.53
CA ARG A 49 11.77 5.57 -5.11
C ARG A 49 10.25 5.56 -4.88
N ARG A 50 9.49 6.42 -5.59
CA ARG A 50 8.02 6.44 -5.50
C ARG A 50 7.40 5.16 -6.01
N VAL A 51 7.89 4.61 -7.11
CA VAL A 51 7.43 3.32 -7.64
C VAL A 51 7.75 2.17 -6.68
N ASN A 52 8.95 2.15 -6.08
CA ASN A 52 9.29 1.19 -5.02
C ASN A 52 8.32 1.29 -3.83
N THR A 53 8.01 2.51 -3.38
CA THR A 53 7.04 2.73 -2.30
C THR A 53 5.66 2.21 -2.69
N ALA A 54 5.17 2.52 -3.89
CA ALA A 54 3.87 2.04 -4.35
C ALA A 54 3.82 0.51 -4.44
N ARG A 55 4.90 -0.14 -4.90
CA ARG A 55 5.02 -1.60 -4.87
C ARG A 55 4.90 -2.15 -3.46
N ASP A 56 5.62 -1.57 -2.50
CA ASP A 56 5.66 -2.07 -1.13
C ASP A 56 4.31 -1.86 -0.42
N GLU A 57 3.62 -0.73 -0.67
CA GLU A 57 2.25 -0.53 -0.18
C GLU A 57 1.24 -1.52 -0.78
N GLN A 58 1.40 -1.89 -2.07
CA GLN A 58 0.57 -2.94 -2.68
C GLN A 58 0.82 -4.32 -2.05
N LYS A 59 2.07 -4.62 -1.65
CA LYS A 59 2.41 -5.86 -0.92
C LYS A 59 1.76 -5.87 0.46
N GLU A 60 1.92 -4.80 1.24
CA GLU A 60 1.30 -4.68 2.56
C GLU A 60 -0.25 -4.74 2.47
N ALA A 61 -0.83 -4.11 1.45
CA ALA A 61 -2.28 -4.20 1.19
C ALA A 61 -2.71 -5.63 0.85
N THR A 62 -1.94 -6.35 0.02
CA THR A 62 -2.19 -7.75 -0.32
C THR A 62 -2.28 -8.63 0.93
N GLU A 63 -1.34 -8.48 1.86
CA GLU A 63 -1.32 -9.22 3.12
C GLU A 63 -2.56 -8.91 3.98
N SER A 64 -2.96 -7.64 4.05
CA SER A 64 -4.14 -7.21 4.80
C SER A 64 -5.44 -7.78 4.23
N TYR A 65 -5.61 -7.72 2.90
CA TYR A 65 -6.77 -8.30 2.23
C TYR A 65 -6.79 -9.83 2.31
N GLN A 66 -5.63 -10.49 2.27
CA GLN A 66 -5.52 -11.93 2.52
C GLN A 66 -5.95 -12.30 3.95
N SER A 67 -5.54 -11.52 4.94
CA SER A 67 -6.01 -11.68 6.33
C SER A 67 -7.54 -11.55 6.41
N ALA A 68 -8.13 -10.52 5.79
CA ALA A 68 -9.59 -10.34 5.75
C ALA A 68 -10.30 -11.53 5.09
N LEU A 69 -9.77 -12.04 3.98
CA LEU A 69 -10.26 -13.22 3.29
C LEU A 69 -10.26 -14.46 4.18
N ASP A 70 -9.17 -14.70 4.90
CA ASP A 70 -9.01 -15.87 5.77
C ASP A 70 -9.92 -15.79 7.01
N ARG A 71 -10.07 -14.60 7.61
CA ARG A 71 -11.04 -14.38 8.71
C ARG A 71 -12.47 -14.59 8.25
N MET A 72 -12.81 -14.14 7.05
CA MET A 72 -14.13 -14.37 6.49
C MET A 72 -14.38 -15.87 6.27
N LYS A 73 -13.44 -16.61 5.65
CA LYS A 73 -13.56 -18.07 5.49
C LYS A 73 -13.72 -18.80 6.82
N SER A 74 -12.94 -18.42 7.83
CA SER A 74 -13.02 -18.99 9.18
C SER A 74 -14.41 -18.80 9.80
N MET A 75 -14.95 -17.58 9.73
CA MET A 75 -16.24 -17.23 10.33
C MET A 75 -17.42 -18.01 9.71
N TYR A 76 -17.41 -18.23 8.40
CA TYR A 76 -18.52 -18.89 7.69
C TYR A 76 -18.44 -20.43 7.64
N ASN A 77 -17.31 -21.01 8.07
CA ASN A 77 -17.11 -22.46 8.13
C ASN A 77 -17.20 -23.03 9.57
N PHE A 78 -17.52 -22.21 10.58
CA PHE A 78 -17.44 -22.59 11.99
C PHE A 78 -18.82 -22.69 12.67
N ASP A 79 -19.05 -23.78 13.39
CA ASP A 79 -20.26 -24.01 14.20
C ASP A 79 -20.15 -23.38 15.60
N GLY A 80 -20.65 -22.16 15.74
CA GLY A 80 -21.33 -21.64 16.93
C GLY A 80 -20.51 -21.20 18.15
N GLY A 81 -19.41 -21.88 18.51
CA GLY A 81 -18.71 -21.65 19.79
C GLY A 81 -17.76 -20.43 19.91
N ARG A 82 -17.51 -19.66 18.84
CA ARG A 82 -16.45 -18.62 18.78
C ARG A 82 -16.78 -17.42 17.88
N LEU A 83 -18.06 -17.19 17.56
CA LEU A 83 -18.47 -16.16 16.60
C LEU A 83 -17.98 -14.76 16.98
N GLU A 84 -17.99 -14.39 18.27
CA GLU A 84 -17.50 -13.08 18.71
C GLU A 84 -16.01 -12.88 18.41
N LYS A 85 -15.21 -13.93 18.64
CA LYS A 85 -13.77 -13.90 18.35
C LYS A 85 -13.52 -13.73 16.85
N GLU A 86 -14.23 -14.49 16.02
CA GLU A 86 -14.10 -14.39 14.56
C GLU A 86 -14.56 -13.03 14.03
N TYR A 87 -15.67 -12.50 14.56
CA TYR A 87 -16.14 -11.14 14.25
C TYR A 87 -15.09 -10.09 14.59
N ARG A 88 -14.52 -10.12 15.81
CA ARG A 88 -13.48 -9.16 16.22
C ARG A 88 -12.26 -9.23 15.30
N ALA A 89 -11.84 -10.44 14.93
CA ALA A 89 -10.73 -10.64 14.02
C ALA A 89 -11.04 -10.11 12.60
N LEU A 90 -12.25 -10.33 12.08
CA LEU A 90 -12.70 -9.79 10.81
C LEU A 90 -12.76 -8.25 10.83
N ASN A 91 -13.31 -7.66 11.89
CA ASN A 91 -13.37 -6.20 12.05
C ASN A 91 -11.96 -5.59 12.03
N SER A 92 -11.01 -6.16 12.78
CA SER A 92 -9.62 -5.68 12.76
C SER A 92 -8.95 -5.82 11.39
N ALA A 93 -9.22 -6.91 10.66
CA ALA A 93 -8.69 -7.10 9.31
C ALA A 93 -9.31 -6.10 8.30
N TYR A 94 -10.60 -5.79 8.45
CA TYR A 94 -11.26 -4.73 7.68
C TYR A 94 -10.61 -3.36 7.93
N GLU A 95 -10.43 -2.97 9.19
CA GLU A 95 -9.83 -1.67 9.54
C GLU A 95 -8.38 -1.53 9.02
N GLU A 96 -7.60 -2.62 9.06
CA GLU A 96 -6.27 -2.63 8.46
C GLU A 96 -6.33 -2.53 6.93
N SER A 97 -7.27 -3.24 6.28
CA SER A 97 -7.45 -3.17 4.82
C SER A 97 -7.83 -1.75 4.37
N GLU A 98 -8.66 -1.07 5.16
CA GLU A 98 -9.05 0.32 4.92
C GLU A 98 -7.85 1.27 5.04
N ARG A 99 -7.00 1.10 6.06
CA ARG A 99 -5.74 1.85 6.22
C ARG A 99 -4.81 1.64 5.04
N LYS A 100 -4.50 0.38 4.69
CA LYS A 100 -3.60 0.07 3.55
C LYS A 100 -4.13 0.58 2.22
N SER A 101 -5.44 0.59 2.03
CA SER A 101 -6.03 1.14 0.81
C SER A 101 -5.87 2.66 0.72
N ARG A 102 -5.77 3.38 1.85
CA ARG A 102 -5.37 4.81 1.84
C ARG A 102 -3.90 4.98 1.49
N ASP A 103 -3.03 4.15 2.06
CA ASP A 103 -1.59 4.20 1.78
C ASP A 103 -1.30 3.92 0.29
N VAL A 104 -1.98 2.93 -0.30
CA VAL A 104 -1.87 2.65 -1.73
C VAL A 104 -2.33 3.84 -2.57
N ARG A 105 -3.52 4.42 -2.33
CA ARG A 105 -4.00 5.62 -3.05
C ARG A 105 -2.98 6.77 -3.01
N LEU A 106 -2.44 7.06 -1.81
CA LEU A 106 -1.43 8.09 -1.65
C LEU A 106 -0.15 7.77 -2.44
N SER A 107 0.31 6.52 -2.42
CA SER A 107 1.51 6.11 -3.15
C SER A 107 1.33 6.21 -4.68
N VAL A 108 0.15 5.85 -5.20
CA VAL A 108 -0.19 5.97 -6.63
C VAL A 108 -0.20 7.44 -7.04
N HIS A 109 -0.84 8.30 -6.26
CA HIS A 109 -0.84 9.74 -6.52
C HIS A 109 0.58 10.34 -6.53
N ASN A 110 1.45 9.92 -5.60
CA ASN A 110 2.84 10.38 -5.57
C ASN A 110 3.64 9.94 -6.79
N VAL A 111 3.37 8.75 -7.34
CA VAL A 111 3.97 8.28 -8.59
C VAL A 111 3.50 9.15 -9.76
N GLU A 112 2.20 9.44 -9.85
CA GLU A 112 1.61 10.29 -10.89
C GLU A 112 2.24 11.69 -10.92
N THR A 113 2.34 12.34 -9.76
CA THR A 113 2.91 13.68 -9.63
C THR A 113 4.35 13.72 -10.10
N VAL A 114 5.21 12.84 -9.57
CA VAL A 114 6.65 12.86 -9.91
C VAL A 114 6.88 12.48 -11.38
N ALA A 115 6.12 11.53 -11.93
CA ALA A 115 6.23 11.17 -13.34
C ALA A 115 5.82 12.33 -14.25
N GLY A 116 4.71 13.02 -13.93
CA GLY A 116 4.25 14.19 -14.66
C GLY A 116 5.32 15.29 -14.71
N ASP A 117 5.88 15.65 -13.56
CA ASP A 117 6.91 16.67 -13.44
C ASP A 117 8.19 16.31 -14.22
N LEU A 118 8.65 15.06 -14.09
CA LEU A 118 9.83 14.55 -14.82
C LEU A 118 9.61 14.63 -16.33
N PHE A 119 8.47 14.18 -16.82
CA PHE A 119 8.21 14.16 -18.26
C PHE A 119 8.02 15.56 -18.84
N ALA A 120 7.35 16.47 -18.12
CA ALA A 120 7.18 17.84 -18.56
C ALA A 120 8.51 18.60 -18.66
N GLU A 121 9.40 18.42 -17.66
CA GLU A 121 10.75 18.99 -17.70
C GLU A 121 11.58 18.41 -18.84
N TRP A 122 11.60 17.08 -18.97
CA TRP A 122 12.39 16.42 -20.01
C TRP A 122 11.95 16.84 -21.43
N GLU A 123 10.65 16.99 -21.67
CA GLU A 123 10.13 17.52 -22.93
C GLU A 123 10.56 18.97 -23.21
N LYS A 124 10.68 19.79 -22.16
CA LYS A 124 11.17 21.16 -22.27
C LYS A 124 12.65 21.16 -22.65
N GLU A 125 13.47 20.43 -21.91
CA GLU A 125 14.93 20.40 -22.12
C GLU A 125 15.34 19.79 -23.48
N ILE A 126 14.56 18.83 -23.99
CA ILE A 126 14.77 18.29 -25.35
C ILE A 126 14.77 19.40 -26.42
N LYS A 127 13.98 20.46 -26.23
CA LYS A 127 13.90 21.58 -27.19
C LYS A 127 15.18 22.42 -27.19
N ASP A 128 15.89 22.46 -26.08
CA ASP A 128 17.12 23.24 -25.91
C ASP A 128 18.36 22.49 -26.46
N ILE A 129 18.28 21.16 -26.61
CA ILE A 129 19.35 20.35 -27.22
C ILE A 129 19.55 20.79 -28.67
N GLN A 130 20.76 21.26 -29.03
CA GLN A 130 21.09 21.72 -30.39
C GLN A 130 21.52 20.57 -31.32
N THR A 131 22.25 19.59 -30.80
CA THR A 131 22.76 18.45 -31.59
C THR A 131 21.63 17.51 -32.00
N ALA A 132 21.37 17.39 -33.31
CA ALA A 132 20.23 16.63 -33.84
C ALA A 132 20.21 15.15 -33.39
N SER A 133 21.37 14.49 -33.38
CA SER A 133 21.47 13.09 -32.94
C SER A 133 21.18 12.91 -31.45
N LEU A 134 21.65 13.83 -30.60
CA LEU A 134 21.36 13.82 -29.15
C LEU A 134 19.88 14.11 -28.89
N ARG A 135 19.29 15.07 -29.62
CA ARG A 135 17.86 15.38 -29.52
C ARG A 135 17.00 14.16 -29.87
N ALA A 136 17.28 13.52 -31.00
CA ALA A 136 16.57 12.32 -31.44
C ALA A 136 16.71 11.16 -30.44
N LYS A 137 17.92 10.95 -29.88
CA LYS A 137 18.14 9.94 -28.84
C LYS A 137 17.33 10.23 -27.58
N SER A 138 17.34 11.47 -27.10
CA SER A 138 16.59 11.90 -25.91
C SER A 138 15.08 11.75 -26.10
N GLN A 139 14.55 12.16 -27.26
CA GLN A 139 13.15 11.96 -27.64
C GLN A 139 12.74 10.49 -27.64
N LYS A 140 13.60 9.63 -28.21
CA LYS A 140 13.36 8.19 -28.22
C LYS A 140 13.32 7.63 -26.80
N THR A 141 14.29 7.96 -25.95
CA THR A 141 14.31 7.47 -24.57
C THR A 141 13.07 7.93 -23.81
N LEU A 142 12.69 9.22 -23.89
CA LEU A 142 11.48 9.74 -23.26
C LEU A 142 10.22 8.99 -23.72
N ALA A 143 10.06 8.79 -25.03
CA ALA A 143 8.91 8.08 -25.58
C ALA A 143 8.85 6.62 -25.06
N ASP A 144 9.98 5.93 -25.07
CA ASP A 144 10.09 4.57 -24.56
C ASP A 144 9.77 4.52 -23.05
N THR A 145 10.25 5.47 -22.25
CA THR A 145 9.97 5.55 -20.80
C THR A 145 8.50 5.84 -20.52
N LYS A 146 7.86 6.74 -21.28
CA LYS A 146 6.42 7.01 -21.17
C LYS A 146 5.58 5.76 -21.43
N VAL A 147 5.91 4.98 -22.46
CA VAL A 147 5.21 3.72 -22.75
C VAL A 147 5.33 2.72 -21.59
N ARG A 148 6.53 2.58 -20.99
CA ARG A 148 6.73 1.75 -19.80
C ARG A 148 5.90 2.24 -18.61
N TYR A 149 5.93 3.56 -18.36
CA TYR A 149 5.18 4.19 -17.29
C TYR A 149 3.67 3.98 -17.44
N GLU A 150 3.10 4.18 -18.63
CA GLU A 150 1.66 3.99 -18.88
C GLU A 150 1.20 2.56 -18.57
N ASN A 151 2.03 1.56 -18.86
CA ASN A 151 1.74 0.17 -18.52
C ASN A 151 1.71 -0.05 -17.00
N LEU A 152 2.67 0.51 -16.26
CA LEU A 152 2.69 0.49 -14.79
C LEU A 152 1.50 1.25 -14.20
N HIS A 153 1.23 2.46 -14.68
CA HIS A 153 0.17 3.31 -14.19
C HIS A 153 -1.19 2.62 -14.31
N ARG A 154 -1.46 1.99 -15.45
CA ARG A 154 -2.70 1.22 -15.65
C ARG A 154 -2.89 0.10 -14.63
N THR A 155 -1.84 -0.64 -14.28
CA THR A 155 -1.95 -1.74 -13.30
C THR A 155 -2.14 -1.21 -11.88
N LEU A 156 -1.44 -0.12 -11.52
CA LEU A 156 -1.64 0.59 -10.25
C LEU A 156 -3.09 1.06 -10.08
N LYS A 157 -3.65 1.77 -11.07
CA LYS A 157 -5.04 2.25 -11.05
C LYS A 157 -6.06 1.12 -11.03
N ALA A 158 -5.79 0.02 -11.74
CA ALA A 158 -6.68 -1.13 -11.76
C ALA A 158 -6.77 -1.83 -10.40
N ALA A 159 -5.68 -1.88 -9.62
CA ALA A 159 -5.70 -2.40 -8.26
C ALA A 159 -6.38 -1.40 -7.30
N GLU A 160 -6.00 -0.12 -7.37
CA GLU A 160 -6.55 0.96 -6.53
C GLU A 160 -8.08 1.07 -6.64
N SER A 161 -8.61 1.12 -7.86
CA SER A 161 -10.06 1.30 -8.11
C SER A 161 -10.94 0.15 -7.60
N ARG A 162 -10.37 -1.02 -7.31
CA ARG A 162 -11.10 -2.18 -6.78
C ARG A 162 -11.20 -2.18 -5.26
N MET A 163 -10.41 -1.39 -4.55
CA MET A 163 -10.37 -1.38 -3.09
C MET A 163 -11.67 -0.83 -2.49
N ASP A 164 -12.08 0.37 -2.91
CA ASP A 164 -13.25 1.06 -2.35
C ASP A 164 -14.55 0.23 -2.42
N PRO A 165 -14.94 -0.40 -3.55
CA PRO A 165 -16.16 -1.21 -3.59
C PRO A 165 -16.08 -2.47 -2.72
N ILE A 166 -14.89 -3.05 -2.52
CA ILE A 166 -14.71 -4.23 -1.65
C ILE A 166 -14.80 -3.82 -0.19
N LEU A 167 -14.14 -2.72 0.19
CA LEU A 167 -14.20 -2.16 1.54
C LEU A 167 -15.63 -1.77 1.92
N ALA A 168 -16.41 -1.21 0.99
CA ALA A 168 -17.81 -0.89 1.24
C ALA A 168 -18.62 -2.14 1.65
N LYS A 169 -18.52 -3.23 0.88
CA LYS A 169 -19.21 -4.49 1.21
C LYS A 169 -18.73 -5.11 2.52
N LEU A 170 -17.42 -5.09 2.78
CA LEU A 170 -16.85 -5.56 4.04
C LEU A 170 -17.37 -4.73 5.23
N LYS A 171 -17.43 -3.41 5.08
CA LYS A 171 -17.95 -2.49 6.09
C LYS A 171 -19.41 -2.80 6.41
N ASP A 172 -20.25 -2.96 5.39
CA ASP A 172 -21.67 -3.28 5.57
C ASP A 172 -21.85 -4.59 6.34
N GLN A 173 -21.08 -5.62 5.98
CA GLN A 173 -21.10 -6.92 6.65
C GLN A 173 -20.64 -6.83 8.12
N VAL A 174 -19.55 -6.11 8.40
CA VAL A 174 -19.04 -5.88 9.76
C VAL A 174 -20.07 -5.12 10.60
N LEU A 175 -20.67 -4.06 10.06
CA LEU A 175 -21.68 -3.28 10.77
C LEU A 175 -22.94 -4.08 11.06
N TYR A 176 -23.40 -4.90 10.10
CA TYR A 176 -24.56 -5.76 10.30
C TYR A 176 -24.29 -6.80 11.39
N LEU A 177 -23.15 -7.49 11.33
CA LEU A 177 -22.77 -8.51 12.30
C LEU A 177 -22.58 -7.94 13.71
N LYS A 178 -22.10 -6.70 13.85
CA LYS A 178 -21.90 -6.04 15.15
C LYS A 178 -23.11 -6.10 16.08
N HIS A 179 -24.33 -6.02 15.53
CA HIS A 179 -25.57 -6.00 16.29
C HIS A 179 -26.39 -7.29 16.17
N ASN A 180 -26.07 -8.13 15.18
CA ASN A 180 -26.88 -9.28 14.82
C ASN A 180 -26.10 -10.60 14.89
N LEU A 181 -24.98 -10.64 15.62
CA LEU A 181 -24.09 -11.79 15.65
C LEU A 181 -24.77 -13.04 16.23
N ASN A 182 -25.24 -13.91 15.35
CA ASN A 182 -25.83 -15.21 15.69
C ASN A 182 -25.76 -16.15 14.47
N ALA A 183 -26.01 -17.44 14.70
CA ALA A 183 -25.93 -18.46 13.64
C ALA A 183 -26.86 -18.18 12.45
N LYS A 184 -28.05 -17.62 12.69
CA LYS A 184 -29.01 -17.27 11.62
C LYS A 184 -28.48 -16.14 10.73
N ALA A 185 -27.90 -15.10 11.32
CA ALA A 185 -27.28 -14.00 10.60
C ALA A 185 -26.06 -14.46 9.78
N ILE A 186 -25.23 -15.35 10.34
CA ILE A 186 -24.11 -15.95 9.61
C ILE A 186 -24.63 -16.77 8.42
N ALA A 187 -25.69 -17.56 8.60
CA ALA A 187 -26.30 -18.32 7.51
C ALA A 187 -26.86 -17.40 6.40
N SER A 188 -27.52 -16.30 6.75
CA SER A 188 -28.12 -15.39 5.77
C SER A 188 -27.09 -14.61 4.94
N LEU A 189 -25.89 -14.35 5.49
CA LEU A 189 -24.85 -13.60 4.80
C LEU A 189 -23.92 -14.47 3.94
N LYS A 190 -24.09 -15.80 3.94
CA LYS A 190 -23.15 -16.73 3.29
C LYS A 190 -22.95 -16.44 1.80
N GLY A 191 -24.01 -16.12 1.06
CA GLY A 191 -23.92 -15.80 -0.37
C GLY A 191 -23.18 -14.49 -0.66
N GLU A 192 -23.45 -13.46 0.14
CA GLU A 192 -22.74 -12.18 0.06
C GLU A 192 -21.27 -12.34 0.43
N ALA A 193 -20.98 -13.09 1.49
CA ALA A 193 -19.61 -13.41 1.90
C ALA A 193 -18.82 -14.10 0.78
N THR A 194 -19.40 -15.09 0.09
CA THR A 194 -18.74 -15.73 -1.07
C THR A 194 -18.42 -14.71 -2.17
N THR A 195 -19.30 -13.75 -2.41
CA THR A 195 -19.05 -12.68 -3.39
C THR A 195 -17.86 -11.81 -2.98
N ILE A 196 -17.82 -11.36 -1.72
CA ILE A 196 -16.70 -10.57 -1.18
C ILE A 196 -15.39 -11.37 -1.24
N GLN A 197 -15.42 -12.67 -0.91
CA GLN A 197 -14.23 -13.55 -0.96
C GLN A 197 -13.64 -13.61 -2.38
N ASN A 198 -14.49 -13.72 -3.39
CA ASN A 198 -14.09 -13.74 -4.79
C ASN A 198 -13.52 -12.38 -5.22
N ASP A 199 -14.18 -11.28 -4.83
CA ASP A 199 -13.72 -9.93 -5.13
C ASP A 199 -12.33 -9.67 -4.53
N ILE A 200 -12.10 -10.06 -3.26
CA ILE A 200 -10.80 -9.94 -2.59
C ILE A 200 -9.75 -10.78 -3.32
N SER A 201 -10.07 -12.03 -3.67
CA SER A 201 -9.14 -12.91 -4.40
C SER A 201 -8.75 -12.30 -5.75
N SER A 202 -9.71 -11.66 -6.43
CA SER A 202 -9.46 -10.94 -7.69
C SER A 202 -8.63 -9.66 -7.47
N LEU A 203 -8.84 -8.93 -6.38
CA LEU A 203 -8.02 -7.78 -6.00
C LEU A 203 -6.56 -8.20 -5.75
N ILE A 204 -6.32 -9.25 -4.97
CA ILE A 204 -4.97 -9.79 -4.70
C ILE A 204 -4.24 -10.12 -6.01
N ALA A 205 -4.93 -10.78 -6.96
CA ALA A 205 -4.33 -11.06 -8.26
C ALA A 205 -3.99 -9.78 -9.07
N GLN A 206 -4.79 -8.72 -8.94
CA GLN A 206 -4.50 -7.43 -9.59
C GLN A 206 -3.36 -6.68 -8.91
N MET A 207 -3.26 -6.74 -7.58
CA MET A 207 -2.13 -6.19 -6.82
C MET A 207 -0.82 -6.87 -7.23
N GLN A 208 -0.81 -8.20 -7.40
CA GLN A 208 0.37 -8.90 -7.87
C GLN A 208 0.83 -8.42 -9.25
N LYS A 209 -0.10 -8.23 -10.20
CA LYS A 209 0.25 -7.64 -11.51
C LYS A 209 0.82 -6.24 -11.40
N SER A 210 0.32 -5.44 -10.46
CA SER A 210 0.86 -4.10 -10.20
C SER A 210 2.26 -4.15 -9.61
N ILE A 211 2.53 -5.10 -8.71
CA ILE A 211 3.85 -5.34 -8.11
C ILE A 211 4.84 -5.76 -9.20
N ASP A 212 4.48 -6.72 -10.04
CA ASP A 212 5.33 -7.21 -11.13
C ASP A 212 5.64 -6.09 -12.15
N ALA A 213 4.63 -5.27 -12.47
CA ALA A 213 4.82 -4.12 -13.36
C ALA A 213 5.75 -3.05 -12.75
N ALA A 214 5.67 -2.83 -11.43
CA ALA A 214 6.55 -1.89 -10.73
C ALA A 214 8.01 -2.37 -10.73
N ASP A 215 8.24 -3.65 -10.40
CA ASP A 215 9.58 -4.26 -10.44
C ASP A 215 10.17 -4.21 -11.85
N LYS A 216 9.36 -4.49 -12.87
CA LYS A 216 9.77 -4.36 -14.27
C LYS A 216 10.16 -2.92 -14.63
N PHE A 217 9.32 -1.95 -14.28
CA PHE A 217 9.59 -0.53 -14.56
C PHE A 217 10.90 -0.05 -13.91
N ILE A 218 11.12 -0.39 -12.63
CA ILE A 218 12.35 -0.02 -11.91
C ILE A 218 13.57 -0.62 -12.60
N LYS A 219 13.53 -1.90 -12.94
CA LYS A 219 14.64 -2.58 -13.65
C LYS A 219 14.94 -1.96 -15.00
N GLU A 220 13.92 -1.60 -15.77
CA GLU A 220 14.09 -0.95 -17.07
C GLU A 220 14.69 0.46 -16.92
N MET A 221 14.28 1.21 -15.90
CA MET A 221 14.85 2.53 -15.59
C MET A 221 16.32 2.47 -15.16
N GLU A 222 16.74 1.40 -14.49
CA GLU A 222 18.15 1.17 -14.11
C GLU A 222 19.04 0.88 -15.33
N ASN A 223 18.53 0.14 -16.31
CA ASN A 223 19.28 -0.19 -17.53
C ASN A 223 19.44 0.99 -18.51
N GLU A 224 18.67 2.06 -18.33
CA GLU A 224 18.79 3.31 -19.11
C GLU A 224 19.86 4.27 -18.56
N SER A 225 20.38 3.99 -17.36
CA SER A 225 21.31 4.86 -16.63
C SER A 225 22.76 4.63 -17.04
#